data_AF-A0A926TL89-F1
#
_entry.id   AF-A0A926TL89-F1
#
_cell.length_a   1.000
_cell.length_b   1.000
_cell.length_c   1.000
_cell.angle_alpha   90.00
_cell.angle_beta   90.00
_cell.angle_gamma   90.00
#
_symmetry.space_group_name_H-M   'P 1'
#
loop_
_entity.id
_entity.type
_entity.pdbx_description
1 polymer ?
#
loop_
_entity_poly.entity_id
_entity_poly.type
_entity_poly.pdbx_seq_one_letter_code
_entity_poly.pdbx_strand_id
1 'polypeptide(L)' 'MSLIEPLQTIRDFRTQPEYPLWVILLLVLMGTMSGCTGYRPLADFVARHQTAWLTLLQ' A
#
# COMPACT_ATOMS: atom_id res chain seq x y z
N MET A 1 16.83 -3.65 -27.29
CA MET A 1 15.40 -3.27 -27.34
C MET A 1 14.84 -3.46 -25.94
N SER A 2 14.34 -2.40 -25.32
CA SER A 2 13.95 -2.42 -23.91
C SER A 2 12.53 -2.96 -23.78
N LEU A 3 12.31 -3.91 -22.86
CA LEU A 3 10.98 -4.42 -22.55
C LEU A 3 10.07 -3.36 -21.90
N ILE A 4 10.63 -2.21 -21.49
CA ILE A 4 9.89 -1.14 -20.84
C ILE A 4 8.89 -0.48 -21.79
N GLU A 5 9.28 -0.23 -23.05
CA GLU A 5 8.45 0.43 -24.05
C GLU A 5 7.13 -0.33 -24.32
N PRO A 6 7.13 -1.66 -24.58
CA PRO A 6 5.88 -2.40 -24.72
C PRO A 6 5.09 -2.52 -23.41
N LEU A 7 5.74 -2.60 -22.25
CA LEU A 7 5.05 -2.66 -20.96
C LEU A 7 4.28 -1.35 -20.64
N GLN A 8 4.77 -0.20 -21.09
CA GLN A 8 4.07 1.09 -20.93
C GLN A 8 2.76 1.18 -21.73
N THR A 9 2.57 0.36 -22.76
CA THR A 9 1.32 0.33 -23.54
C THR A 9 0.19 -0.46 -22.87
N ILE A 10 0.51 -1.22 -21.82
CA ILE A 10 -0.47 -1.99 -21.07
C ILE A 10 -1.29 -1.01 -20.24
N ARG A 11 -2.61 -1.04 -20.43
CA ARG A 11 -3.56 -0.28 -19.61
C ARG A 11 -3.33 -0.60 -18.12
N ASP A 12 -3.29 0.44 -17.29
CA ASP A 12 -3.24 0.23 -15.85
C ASP A 12 -4.59 -0.33 -15.37
N PHE A 13 -4.56 -1.53 -14.78
CA PHE A 13 -5.73 -2.21 -14.21
C PHE A 13 -5.80 -2.09 -12.69
N ARG A 14 -4.93 -1.27 -12.06
CA ARG A 14 -5.01 -0.99 -10.62
C ARG A 14 -6.35 -0.32 -10.33
N THR A 15 -7.21 -1.02 -9.60
CA THR A 15 -8.52 -0.54 -9.14
C THR A 15 -8.46 0.14 -7.78
N GLN A 16 -7.32 0.04 -7.09
CA GLN A 16 -7.09 0.66 -5.80
C GLN A 16 -6.50 2.07 -5.98
N PRO A 17 -6.82 3.01 -5.07
CA PRO A 17 -6.26 4.35 -5.11
C PRO A 17 -4.72 4.31 -5.00
N GLU A 18 -4.07 5.24 -5.69
CA GLU A 18 -2.63 5.44 -5.52
C GLU A 18 -2.35 6.04 -4.14
N TYR A 19 -1.62 5.30 -3.32
CA TYR A 19 -1.10 5.81 -2.06
C TYR A 19 0.35 6.28 -2.25
N PRO A 20 0.71 7.47 -1.75
CA PRO A 20 2.10 7.89 -1.78
C PRO A 20 2.96 6.94 -0.94
N LEU A 21 4.19 6.68 -1.41
CA LEU A 21 5.08 5.66 -0.86
C LEU A 21 5.28 5.77 0.66
N TRP A 22 5.38 7.00 1.17
CA TRP A 22 5.60 7.26 2.59
C TRP A 22 4.43 6.76 3.46
N VAL A 23 3.18 6.80 2.97
CA VAL A 23 2.01 6.28 3.69
C VAL A 23 2.11 4.76 3.84
N ILE A 24 2.52 4.08 2.77
CA ILE A 24 2.72 2.63 2.77
C ILE A 24 3.81 2.25 3.78
N LEU A 25 4.94 2.98 3.77
CA LEU A 25 6.03 2.77 4.72
C LEU A 25 5.57 2.96 6.18
N LEU A 26 4.78 3.99 6.46
CA LEU A 26 4.27 4.26 7.80
C LEU A 26 3.33 3.16 8.28
N LEU A 27 2.48 2.63 7.38
CA LEU A 27 1.61 1.48 7.66
C LEU A 27 2.39 0.20 7.95
N VAL A 28 3.42 -0.08 7.16
CA VAL A 28 4.32 -1.22 7.39
C VAL A 28 5.01 -1.08 8.74
N LEU A 29 5.50 0.11 9.09
CA LEU A 29 6.17 0.36 10.36
C LEU A 29 5.25 0.12 11.55
N MET A 30 4.04 0.70 11.54
CA MET A 30 3.11 0.51 12.66
C MET A 30 2.58 -0.92 12.75
N GLY A 31 2.31 -1.59 11.62
CA GLY A 31 1.96 -3.00 11.61
C GLY A 31 3.06 -3.85 12.22
N THR A 32 4.33 -3.58 11.87
CA THR A 32 5.49 -4.27 12.42
C THR A 32 5.64 -4.03 13.92
N MET A 33 5.50 -2.78 14.38
CA MET A 33 5.51 -2.42 15.81
C MET A 33 4.36 -3.08 16.59
N SER A 34 3.23 -3.33 15.93
CA SER A 34 2.06 -4.02 16.51
C SER A 34 2.18 -5.55 16.46
N GLY A 35 3.34 -6.09 16.08
CA GLY A 35 3.57 -7.54 16.00
C GLY A 35 2.98 -8.21 14.76
N CYS A 36 2.54 -7.45 13.75
CA CYS A 36 2.04 -8.01 12.49
C CYS A 36 3.22 -8.38 11.56
N THR A 37 3.90 -9.47 11.89
CA THR A 37 5.06 -9.97 11.12
C THR A 37 4.61 -10.85 9.95
N GLY A 38 4.17 -10.21 8.86
CA GLY A 38 3.85 -10.88 7.60
C GLY A 38 2.78 -10.16 6.79
N TYR A 39 2.66 -10.49 5.50
CA TYR A 39 1.74 -9.81 4.60
C TYR A 39 0.26 -9.96 4.97
N ARG A 40 -0.16 -11.14 5.42
CA ARG A 40 -1.54 -11.39 5.87
C ARG A 40 -1.91 -10.57 7.12
N PRO A 41 -1.18 -10.67 8.25
CA PRO A 41 -1.50 -9.88 9.44
C PRO A 41 -1.33 -8.38 9.18
N LEU A 42 -0.41 -7.98 8.31
CA LEU A 42 -0.29 -6.58 7.88
C LEU A 42 -1.51 -6.12 7.07
N ALA A 43 -2.02 -6.95 6.14
CA ALA A 43 -3.24 -6.64 5.41
C ALA A 43 -4.44 -6.50 6.34
N ASP A 44 -4.58 -7.39 7.33
CA ASP A 44 -5.63 -7.30 8.35
C ASP A 44 -5.46 -6.05 9.24
N PHE A 45 -4.22 -5.66 9.55
CA PHE A 45 -3.92 -4.43 10.27
C PHE A 45 -4.33 -3.20 9.46
N VAL A 46 -3.95 -3.14 8.18
CA VAL A 46 -4.30 -2.05 7.25
C VAL A 46 -5.82 -1.96 7.14
N ALA A 47 -6.51 -3.06 6.85
CA ALA A 47 -7.98 -3.05 6.68
C ALA A 47 -8.73 -2.51 7.90
N ARG A 48 -8.20 -2.76 9.11
CA ARG A 48 -8.79 -2.26 10.37
C ARG A 48 -8.53 -0.77 10.64
N HIS A 49 -7.41 -0.23 10.18
CA HIS A 49 -6.95 1.11 10.57
C HIS A 49 -6.90 2.12 9.42
N GLN A 50 -6.95 1.68 8.17
CA GLN A 50 -6.78 2.49 6.97
C GLN A 50 -7.71 3.71 6.94
N THR A 51 -9.00 3.53 7.27
CA THR A 51 -9.96 4.64 7.28
C THR A 51 -9.57 5.72 8.29
N ALA A 52 -9.26 5.33 9.53
CA ALA A 52 -8.87 6.26 10.58
C ALA A 52 -7.56 6.99 10.26
N TRP A 53 -6.65 6.29 9.58
CA TRP A 53 -5.38 6.87 9.16
C TRP A 53 -5.52 7.85 8.01
N LEU A 54 -6.33 7.51 7.00
CA LEU A 54 -6.60 8.41 5.89
C LEU A 54 -7.29 9.69 6.38
N THR A 55 -8.18 9.61 7.37
CA THR A 55 -8.80 10.81 7.97
C THR A 55 -7.83 11.66 8.77
N LEU A 56 -6.80 11.07 9.39
CA LEU A 56 -5.81 11.80 10.20
C LEU A 56 -4.69 12.43 9.35
N LEU A 57 -4.51 11.95 8.11
CA LEU A 57 -3.47 12.39 7.19
C LEU A 57 -4.00 13.33 6.09
N GLN A 58 -5.28 13.70 6.13
CA GLN A 58 -5.87 14.80 5.36
C GLN A 58 -5.54 16.16 5.99
#